data_AF-A0A0L7LJJ5-F1
#
_entry.id   AF-A0A0L7LJJ5-F1
#
_cell.length_a   1.000
_cell.length_b   1.000
_cell.length_c   1.000
_cell.angle_alpha   90.00
_cell.angle_beta   90.00
_cell.angle_gamma   90.00
#
_symmetry.space_group_name_H-M   'P 1'
#
loop_
_entity.id
_entity.type
_entity.pdbx_description
1 polymer ?
#
loop_
_entity_poly.entity_id
_entity_poly.type
_entity_poly.pdbx_seq_one_letter_code
_entity_poly.pdbx_strand_id
1 'polypeptide(L)'
;MLKCAVLVLMDFAYYHELHLPHNPPLHPVFERAPPTQFTCAARPRGYYADVQSGCQAYHLCWRQHLVSTHLCPNGTLFNEQFQVCDHFYNVRCGSPLEDL
;
A
#
# COMPACT_ATOMS: atom_id res chain seq x y z
N MET A 1 -35.07 32.90 19.33
CA MET A 1 -35.06 31.42 19.26
C MET A 1 -35.52 31.05 17.86
N LEU A 2 -34.71 30.64 16.89
CA LEU A 2 -33.99 29.37 16.87
C LEU A 2 -32.91 29.44 15.76
N LYS A 3 -31.71 29.93 16.09
CA LYS A 3 -30.48 29.70 15.30
C LYS A 3 -29.89 28.34 15.73
N CYS A 4 -30.56 27.22 15.48
CA CYS A 4 -30.08 25.89 15.91
C CYS A 4 -30.55 24.74 14.99
N ALA A 5 -30.51 24.92 13.66
CA ALA A 5 -30.79 23.81 12.73
C ALA A 5 -29.68 23.56 11.70
N VAL A 6 -28.65 24.42 11.65
CA VAL A 6 -27.61 24.35 10.60
C VAL A 6 -26.31 23.70 11.08
N LEU A 7 -26.16 23.48 12.40
CA LEU A 7 -24.89 23.00 12.99
C LEU A 7 -24.77 21.48 13.17
N VAL A 8 -25.81 20.68 12.88
CA VAL A 8 -25.84 19.25 13.28
C VAL A 8 -25.66 18.26 12.10
N LEU A 9 -25.58 18.73 10.85
CA LEU A 9 -25.46 17.83 9.69
C LEU A 9 -24.09 17.87 9.00
N MET A 10 -23.19 18.77 9.40
CA MET A 10 -21.84 18.85 8.83
C MET A 10 -20.87 17.80 9.39
N ASP A 11 -21.26 16.99 10.37
CA ASP A 11 -20.36 16.03 11.04
C ASP A 11 -20.51 14.58 10.55
N PHE A 12 -21.69 14.15 10.07
CA PHE A 12 -21.89 12.77 9.61
C PHE A 12 -21.57 12.56 8.13
N ALA A 13 -21.69 13.60 7.30
CA ALA A 13 -21.32 13.54 5.88
C ALA A 13 -19.80 13.61 5.65
N TYR A 14 -19.04 14.12 6.62
CA TYR A 14 -17.58 14.20 6.55
C TYR A 14 -16.91 12.82 6.62
N TYR A 15 -17.52 11.86 7.33
CA TYR A 15 -17.00 10.50 7.41
C TYR A 15 -17.42 9.59 6.24
N HIS A 16 -18.44 9.97 5.46
CA HIS A 16 -19.05 9.09 4.44
C HIS A 16 -18.67 9.40 2.98
N GLU A 17 -17.67 10.26 2.74
CA GLU A 17 -17.21 10.64 1.39
C GLU A 17 -15.69 10.49 1.23
N LEU A 18 -15.13 9.33 1.61
CA LEU A 18 -13.78 8.92 1.18
C LEU A 18 -13.85 7.95 -0.01
N HIS A 19 -14.67 8.26 -1.01
CA HIS A 19 -14.56 7.65 -2.33
C HIS A 19 -13.71 8.54 -3.23
N LEU A 20 -12.50 8.86 -2.78
CA LEU A 20 -11.49 9.37 -3.71
C LEU A 20 -11.19 8.22 -4.68
N PRO A 21 -11.18 8.44 -6.00
CA PRO A 21 -10.67 7.45 -6.92
C PRO A 21 -9.17 7.31 -6.68
N HIS A 22 -8.79 6.30 -5.90
CA HIS A 22 -7.39 5.92 -5.76
C HIS A 22 -6.97 5.14 -7.00
N ASN A 23 -5.87 5.58 -7.61
CA ASN A 23 -5.22 4.85 -8.69
C ASN A 23 -3.81 4.47 -8.22
N PRO A 24 -3.52 3.19 -7.96
CA PRO A 24 -4.40 2.01 -8.12
C PRO A 24 -5.50 1.92 -7.02
N PRO A 25 -6.52 1.04 -7.22
CA PRO A 25 -7.63 0.89 -6.28
C PRO A 25 -7.18 0.66 -4.84
N LEU A 26 -7.98 1.12 -3.87
CA LEU A 26 -7.72 1.01 -2.43
C LEU A 26 -7.55 -0.43 -1.89
N HIS A 27 -7.86 -1.42 -2.71
CA HIS A 27 -7.68 -2.82 -2.41
C HIS A 27 -6.80 -3.46 -3.49
N PRO A 28 -5.82 -4.31 -3.11
CA PRO A 28 -5.11 -5.16 -4.05
C PRO A 28 -6.09 -5.93 -4.94
N VAL A 29 -5.94 -5.77 -6.25
CA VAL A 29 -6.82 -6.40 -7.26
C VAL A 29 -6.04 -7.40 -8.10
N PHE A 30 -4.72 -7.46 -7.93
CA PHE A 30 -3.90 -8.35 -8.74
C PHE A 30 -4.12 -9.81 -8.32
N GLU A 31 -4.62 -10.61 -9.25
CA GLU A 31 -4.65 -12.08 -9.10
C GLU A 31 -3.25 -12.69 -9.24
N ARG A 32 -2.35 -11.99 -9.95
CA ARG A 32 -0.95 -12.38 -10.19
C ARG A 32 -0.06 -11.14 -10.21
N ALA A 33 1.17 -11.26 -9.73
CA ALA A 33 2.13 -10.17 -9.74
C ALA A 33 2.38 -9.70 -11.20
N PRO A 34 2.20 -8.40 -11.50
CA PRO A 34 2.47 -7.88 -12.82
C PRO A 34 3.99 -7.90 -13.10
N PRO A 35 4.41 -7.98 -14.37
CA PRO A 35 5.80 -7.75 -14.71
C PRO A 35 6.20 -6.30 -14.43
N THR A 36 7.28 -6.10 -13.68
CA THR A 36 7.82 -4.78 -13.32
C THR A 36 9.31 -4.71 -13.61
N GLN A 37 9.88 -3.51 -13.49
CA GLN A 37 11.33 -3.28 -13.64
C GLN A 37 12.11 -3.54 -12.34
N PHE A 38 11.51 -4.25 -11.37
CA PHE A 38 12.16 -4.56 -10.11
C PHE A 38 13.41 -5.44 -10.32
N THR A 39 14.50 -5.11 -9.63
CA THR A 39 15.72 -5.94 -9.62
C THR A 39 16.33 -6.03 -8.23
N CYS A 40 17.00 -7.16 -7.97
CA CYS A 40 17.80 -7.39 -6.76
C CYS A 40 19.23 -6.82 -6.86
N ALA A 41 19.54 -6.05 -7.91
CA ALA A 41 20.86 -5.45 -8.09
C ALA A 41 21.13 -4.47 -6.94
N ALA A 42 22.33 -4.56 -6.35
CA ALA A 42 22.74 -3.76 -5.18
C ALA A 42 21.84 -3.90 -3.93
N ARG A 43 20.96 -4.91 -3.86
CA ARG A 43 20.13 -5.19 -2.69
C ARG A 43 20.75 -6.34 -1.88
N PRO A 44 20.87 -6.22 -0.55
CA PRO A 44 21.24 -7.36 0.30
C PRO A 44 20.14 -8.44 0.29
N ARG A 45 20.31 -9.49 1.11
CA ARG A 45 19.21 -10.43 1.35
C ARG A 45 18.06 -9.67 2.02
N GLY A 46 16.84 -9.84 1.51
CA GLY A 46 15.65 -9.33 2.16
C GLY A 46 14.41 -9.49 1.32
N TYR A 47 13.28 -9.12 1.90
CA TYR A 47 12.04 -8.90 1.17
C TYR A 47 11.93 -7.41 0.83
N TYR A 48 11.57 -7.13 -0.41
CA TYR A 48 11.53 -5.79 -0.98
C TYR A 48 10.17 -5.52 -1.61
N ALA A 49 9.62 -4.34 -1.35
CA ALA A 49 8.37 -3.92 -1.95
C ALA A 49 8.56 -3.63 -3.45
N ASP A 50 7.61 -4.07 -4.25
CA ASP A 50 7.50 -3.64 -5.64
C ASP A 50 6.70 -2.34 -5.72
N VAL A 51 7.40 -1.21 -5.76
CA VAL A 51 6.79 0.12 -5.84
C VAL A 51 6.00 0.30 -7.14
N GLN A 52 6.39 -0.35 -8.24
CA GLN A 52 5.68 -0.24 -9.51
C GLN A 52 4.34 -0.99 -9.47
N SER A 53 4.23 -2.05 -8.65
CA SER A 53 2.96 -2.72 -8.35
C SER A 53 2.08 -1.96 -7.34
N GLY A 54 2.52 -0.81 -6.84
CA GLY A 54 1.89 -0.13 -5.70
C GLY A 54 2.04 -0.91 -4.39
N CYS A 55 3.13 -1.67 -4.23
CA CYS A 55 3.44 -2.51 -3.08
C CYS A 55 2.45 -3.67 -2.85
N GLN A 56 1.63 -4.01 -3.85
CA GLN A 56 0.80 -5.22 -3.82
C GLN A 56 1.67 -6.49 -3.94
N ALA A 57 2.77 -6.39 -4.69
CA ALA A 57 3.77 -7.43 -4.81
C ALA A 57 5.01 -7.11 -3.96
N TYR A 58 5.68 -8.18 -3.52
CA TYR A 58 7.00 -8.11 -2.90
C TYR A 58 7.90 -9.23 -3.41
N HIS A 59 9.20 -9.02 -3.29
CA HIS A 59 10.24 -9.86 -3.87
C HIS A 59 11.23 -10.32 -2.81
N LEU A 60 11.60 -11.59 -2.84
CA LEU A 60 12.73 -12.10 -2.04
C LEU A 60 14.02 -12.02 -2.86
N CYS A 61 15.00 -11.28 -2.37
CA CYS A 61 16.35 -11.27 -2.93
C CYS A 61 17.31 -12.13 -2.12
N TRP A 62 18.19 -12.85 -2.81
CA TRP A 62 19.31 -13.59 -2.22
C TRP A 62 20.49 -13.57 -3.17
N ARG A 63 21.68 -13.21 -2.67
CA ARG A 63 22.90 -13.06 -3.49
C ARG A 63 22.68 -12.20 -4.75
N GLN A 64 21.93 -11.09 -4.60
CA GLN A 64 21.57 -10.18 -5.71
C GLN A 64 20.72 -10.80 -6.82
N HIS A 65 20.14 -11.98 -6.59
CA HIS A 65 19.20 -12.64 -7.51
C HIS A 65 17.78 -12.64 -6.93
N LEU A 66 16.80 -12.53 -7.82
CA LEU A 66 15.39 -12.69 -7.49
C LEU A 66 15.09 -14.17 -7.23
N VAL A 67 14.66 -14.49 -6.02
CA VAL A 67 14.32 -15.86 -5.60
C VAL A 67 12.85 -16.14 -5.85
N SER A 68 11.98 -15.23 -5.44
CA SER A 68 10.54 -15.37 -5.57
C SER A 68 9.83 -14.02 -5.58
N THR A 69 8.60 -14.03 -6.12
CA THR A 69 7.68 -12.90 -6.13
C THR A 69 6.35 -13.36 -5.56
N HIS A 70 5.77 -12.56 -4.68
CA HIS A 70 4.54 -12.87 -3.99
C HIS A 70 3.62 -11.65 -3.98
N LEU A 71 2.31 -11.91 -3.89
CA LEU A 71 1.31 -10.89 -3.66
C LEU A 71 0.87 -10.91 -2.20
N CYS A 72 0.59 -9.74 -1.66
CA CYS A 72 -0.12 -9.61 -0.40
C CYS A 72 -1.61 -9.99 -0.58
N PRO A 73 -2.28 -10.52 0.46
CA PRO A 73 -3.71 -10.78 0.43
C PRO A 73 -4.56 -9.54 0.12
N ASN A 74 -5.78 -9.76 -0.37
CA ASN A 74 -6.74 -8.68 -0.62
C ASN A 74 -6.94 -7.81 0.62
N GLY A 75 -6.78 -6.50 0.42
CA GLY A 75 -6.86 -5.46 1.45
C GLY A 75 -5.51 -5.10 2.12
N THR A 76 -4.39 -5.69 1.69
CA THR A 76 -3.07 -5.44 2.32
C THR A 76 -1.98 -5.11 1.30
N LEU A 77 -1.00 -4.30 1.72
CA LEU A 77 0.20 -3.96 0.94
C LEU A 77 1.44 -4.39 1.72
N PHE A 78 2.53 -4.66 1.02
CA PHE A 78 3.77 -5.04 1.67
C PHE A 78 4.41 -3.81 2.33
N ASN A 79 4.45 -3.83 3.66
CA ASN A 79 5.19 -2.89 4.47
C ASN A 79 6.65 -3.38 4.57
N GLU A 80 7.54 -2.79 3.78
CA GLU A 80 8.96 -3.19 3.76
C GLU A 80 9.67 -2.91 5.09
N GLN A 81 9.25 -1.90 5.85
CA GLN A 81 9.84 -1.60 7.16
C GLN A 81 9.55 -2.70 8.19
N PHE A 82 8.30 -3.14 8.27
CA PHE A 82 7.89 -4.19 9.20
C PHE A 82 7.97 -5.61 8.61
N GLN A 83 8.34 -5.73 7.33
CA GLN A 83 8.45 -7.00 6.60
C GLN A 83 7.15 -7.84 6.66
N VAL A 84 6.00 -7.19 6.57
CA VAL A 84 4.66 -7.80 6.69
C VAL A 84 3.69 -7.20 5.67
N CYS A 85 2.68 -7.95 5.27
CA CYS A 85 1.52 -7.39 4.58
C CYS A 85 0.62 -6.69 5.62
N ASP A 86 0.60 -5.38 5.62
CA ASP A 86 -0.24 -4.56 6.49
C ASP A 86 -1.42 -4.00 5.71
N HIS A 87 -2.45 -3.53 6.40
CA HIS A 87 -3.57 -2.86 5.78
C HIS A 87 -3.09 -1.68 4.92
N PHE A 88 -3.67 -1.54 3.72
CA PHE A 88 -3.23 -0.57 2.72
C PHE A 88 -3.12 0.87 3.25
N TYR A 89 -3.95 1.26 4.23
CA TYR A 89 -3.93 2.60 4.81
C TYR A 89 -2.73 2.86 5.75
N ASN A 90 -2.09 1.80 6.24
CA ASN A 90 -0.88 1.84 7.08
C ASN A 90 0.43 1.80 6.28
N VAL A 91 0.36 1.66 4.94
CA VAL A 91 1.55 1.49 4.11
C VAL A 91 1.79 2.71 3.23
N ARG A 92 2.98 3.30 3.29
CA ARG A 92 3.43 4.35 2.36
C ARG A 92 4.35 3.77 1.31
N CYS A 93 3.74 3.24 0.25
CA CYS A 93 4.48 2.58 -0.82
C CYS A 93 5.53 3.50 -1.47
N GLY A 94 6.78 3.06 -1.51
CA GLY A 94 7.88 3.81 -2.14
C GLY A 94 8.40 5.01 -1.36
N SER A 95 7.91 5.24 -0.13
CA SER A 95 8.45 6.27 0.76
C SER A 95 9.42 5.64 1.76
N PRO A 96 10.70 6.04 1.79
CA PRO A 96 11.67 5.56 2.76
C PRO A 96 11.55 6.21 4.15
N LEU A 97 10.56 7.10 4.35
CA LEU A 97 10.31 7.80 5.60
C LEU A 97 8.88 7.56 6.07
N GLU A 98 8.73 6.82 7.17
CA GLU A 98 7.60 6.98 8.09
C GLU A 98 8.17 7.19 9.49
N ASP A 99 8.59 8.43 9.73
CA ASP A 99 8.70 9.07 11.05
C ASP A 99 8.76 10.60 10.84
N LEU A 100 7.66 11.19 10.36
CA LEU A 100 7.30 12.58 10.62
C LEU A 100 5.78 12.75 10.66
#